data_AF-A0A951Z662-F1
#
_entry.id   AF-A0A951Z662-F1
#
_cell.length_a   1.000
_cell.length_b   1.000
_cell.length_c   1.000
_cell.angle_alpha   90.00
_cell.angle_beta   90.00
_cell.angle_gamma   90.00
#
_symmetry.space_group_name_H-M   'P 1'
#
loop_
_entity.id
_entity.type
_entity.pdbx_description
1 polymer ?
#
loop_
_entity_poly.entity_id
_entity_poly.type
_entity_poly.pdbx_seq_one_letter_code
_entity_poly.pdbx_strand_id
1 'polypeptide(L)'
;GAAPRPGAADDDAGRHRHARDDWLPEPFTRPDPQFYRRLLLHADPLERFSVVSFVWGPGQHTPVHDHTVWGLVGMLRGAERCQRYRRAGDGRLVPHGGEEILHPGEVDAVSPTTGDVHVYGGNIGAVRRHVFDPQAGEAKDFVSGYSSEVVPNLWDRSAVVRAGIGGG
;
A
#
# COMPACT_ATOMS: atom_id res chain seq x y z
N GLY A 1 -31.84 23.65 32.66
CA GLY A 1 -30.68 22.98 32.05
C GLY A 1 -30.90 21.49 32.14
N ALA A 2 -30.57 20.73 31.10
CA ALA A 2 -30.60 19.27 31.12
C ALA A 2 -29.19 18.73 31.35
N ALA A 3 -29.04 17.70 32.19
CA ALA A 3 -27.75 17.08 32.45
C ALA A 3 -27.28 16.25 31.22
N PRO A 4 -25.98 16.21 30.92
CA PRO A 4 -25.45 15.37 29.85
C PRO A 4 -25.57 13.89 30.21
N ARG A 5 -25.80 13.04 29.19
CA ARG A 5 -25.77 11.58 29.35
C ARG A 5 -24.34 11.07 29.48
N PRO A 6 -24.08 10.00 30.25
CA PRO A 6 -22.72 9.50 30.47
C PRO A 6 -22.15 8.77 29.25
N GLY A 7 -20.88 9.08 28.96
CA GLY A 7 -19.87 8.21 28.36
C GLY A 7 -20.27 7.21 27.27
N ALA A 8 -20.19 7.63 26.02
CA ALA A 8 -19.69 6.75 24.97
C ALA A 8 -18.15 6.79 25.03
N ALA A 9 -17.56 5.90 25.84
CA ALA A 9 -16.11 5.75 25.96
C ALA A 9 -15.61 4.63 25.04
N ASP A 10 -14.59 4.95 24.24
CA ASP A 10 -13.68 4.05 23.52
C ASP A 10 -14.25 2.83 22.79
N ASP A 11 -14.61 3.05 21.51
CA ASP A 11 -14.72 1.98 20.49
C ASP A 11 -13.89 2.31 19.21
N ASP A 12 -13.01 3.32 19.27
CA ASP A 12 -12.20 3.80 18.14
C ASP A 12 -10.91 2.98 17.89
N ALA A 13 -10.56 2.06 18.80
CA ALA A 13 -9.33 1.26 18.76
C ALA A 13 -9.18 0.35 17.51
N GLY A 14 -10.21 0.24 16.67
CA GLY A 14 -10.22 -0.56 15.44
C GLY A 14 -9.82 0.19 14.15
N ARG A 15 -9.81 1.53 14.13
CA ARG A 15 -9.61 2.30 12.89
C ARG A 15 -8.18 2.87 12.76
N HIS A 16 -7.62 2.77 11.55
CA HIS A 16 -6.32 3.33 11.12
C HIS A 16 -5.04 2.66 11.69
N ARG A 17 -4.86 1.34 11.51
CA ARG A 17 -3.54 0.70 11.77
C ARG A 17 -2.38 1.27 10.93
N HIS A 18 -2.66 1.87 9.76
CA HIS A 18 -1.64 2.59 8.99
C HIS A 18 -1.17 3.91 9.66
N ALA A 19 -1.93 4.45 10.63
CA ALA A 19 -1.55 5.65 11.37
C ALA A 19 -0.67 5.35 12.60
N ARG A 20 -0.34 4.07 12.88
CA ARG A 20 0.61 3.67 13.93
C ARG A 20 1.63 2.70 13.38
N ASP A 21 2.90 2.97 13.67
CA ASP A 21 4.05 2.25 13.14
C ASP A 21 4.63 1.24 14.16
N ASP A 22 3.76 0.39 14.69
CA ASP A 22 4.06 -0.53 15.80
C ASP A 22 3.81 -2.02 15.45
N TRP A 23 3.40 -2.32 14.20
CA TRP A 23 2.93 -3.66 13.80
C TRP A 23 3.69 -4.31 12.64
N LEU A 24 4.38 -3.56 11.79
CA LEU A 24 5.02 -4.10 10.57
C LEU A 24 6.34 -4.82 10.95
N PRO A 25 6.47 -6.14 10.71
CA PRO A 25 7.67 -6.87 11.13
C PRO A 25 8.93 -6.40 10.38
N GLU A 26 10.02 -6.21 11.11
CA GLU A 26 11.26 -5.61 10.60
C GLU A 26 11.81 -6.20 9.27
N PRO A 27 11.77 -7.52 8.97
CA PRO A 27 12.19 -8.01 7.65
C PRO A 27 11.39 -7.42 6.46
N PHE A 28 10.19 -6.90 6.72
CA PHE A 28 9.25 -6.30 5.76
C PHE A 28 9.37 -4.77 5.67
N THR A 29 10.37 -4.17 6.32
CA THR A 29 10.69 -2.72 6.29
C THR A 29 11.99 -2.42 5.53
N ARG A 30 12.81 -3.45 5.27
CA ARG A 30 14.22 -3.29 4.85
C ARG A 30 14.34 -2.95 3.36
N PRO A 31 14.95 -1.81 2.99
CA PRO A 31 15.18 -1.44 1.60
C PRO A 31 16.24 -2.32 0.96
N ASP A 32 16.24 -2.37 -0.37
CA ASP A 32 17.37 -2.82 -1.19
C ASP A 32 18.03 -1.59 -1.82
N PRO A 33 19.37 -1.53 -1.96
CA PRO A 33 20.07 -0.33 -2.44
C PRO A 33 19.81 -0.02 -3.93
N GLN A 34 19.39 -1.00 -4.73
CA GLN A 34 19.20 -0.85 -6.18
C GLN A 34 17.73 -0.80 -6.58
N PHE A 35 16.87 -1.56 -5.89
CA PHE A 35 15.46 -1.73 -6.26
C PHE A 35 14.51 -1.43 -5.10
N TYR A 36 13.37 -0.81 -5.40
CA TYR A 36 12.27 -0.76 -4.44
C TYR A 36 11.69 -2.16 -4.26
N ARG A 37 11.33 -2.51 -3.02
CA ARG A 37 10.87 -3.87 -2.68
C ARG A 37 9.35 -3.92 -2.54
N ARG A 38 8.77 -5.06 -2.91
CA ARG A 38 7.34 -5.37 -2.82
C ARG A 38 7.16 -6.64 -2.00
N LEU A 39 6.89 -6.48 -0.72
CA LEU A 39 6.93 -7.57 0.24
C LEU A 39 5.50 -7.95 0.63
N LEU A 40 5.03 -9.09 0.11
CA LEU A 40 3.67 -9.58 0.35
C LEU A 40 3.45 -9.83 1.84
N LEU A 41 2.40 -9.21 2.39
CA LEU A 41 1.97 -9.42 3.78
C LEU A 41 0.80 -10.41 3.84
N HIS A 42 -0.12 -10.31 2.88
CA HIS A 42 -1.29 -11.18 2.79
C HIS A 42 -1.84 -11.19 1.36
N ALA A 43 -2.35 -12.35 0.91
CA ALA A 43 -3.23 -12.47 -0.24
C ALA A 43 -4.48 -13.24 0.19
N ASP A 44 -5.65 -12.76 -0.23
CA ASP A 44 -6.92 -13.45 -0.01
C ASP A 44 -6.94 -14.78 -0.79
N PRO A 45 -7.42 -15.91 -0.22
CA PRO A 45 -7.44 -17.21 -0.91
C PRO A 45 -8.31 -17.28 -2.17
N LEU A 46 -9.20 -16.30 -2.40
CA LEU A 46 -10.00 -16.18 -3.62
C LEU A 46 -9.49 -15.01 -4.51
N GLU A 47 -8.28 -14.54 -4.25
CA GLU A 47 -7.61 -13.41 -4.90
C GLU A 47 -8.43 -12.11 -4.91
N ARG A 48 -9.37 -11.93 -3.98
CA ARG A 48 -10.21 -10.72 -3.90
C ARG A 48 -9.41 -9.48 -3.53
N PHE A 49 -8.34 -9.65 -2.76
CA PHE A 49 -7.35 -8.61 -2.51
C PHE A 49 -5.97 -9.16 -2.12
N SER A 50 -4.94 -8.32 -2.20
CA SER A 50 -3.64 -8.55 -1.58
C SER A 50 -3.16 -7.28 -0.85
N VAL A 51 -2.27 -7.45 0.14
CA VAL A 51 -1.69 -6.38 0.95
C VAL A 51 -0.17 -6.48 0.86
N VAL A 52 0.49 -5.40 0.42
CA VAL A 52 1.94 -5.38 0.14
C VAL A 52 2.62 -4.24 0.89
N SER A 53 3.73 -4.54 1.58
CA SER A 53 4.66 -3.51 2.04
C SER A 53 5.54 -3.10 0.86
N PHE A 54 5.42 -1.84 0.43
CA PHE A 54 6.38 -1.22 -0.49
C PHE A 54 7.46 -0.53 0.32
N VAL A 55 8.71 -0.76 -0.06
CA VAL A 55 9.87 -0.20 0.62
C VAL A 55 10.76 0.53 -0.37
N TRP A 56 10.87 1.84 -0.18
CA TRP A 56 11.68 2.75 -0.97
C TRP A 56 13.05 2.98 -0.33
N GLY A 57 14.12 2.69 -1.06
CA GLY A 57 15.45 3.23 -0.80
C GLY A 57 15.58 4.69 -1.27
N PRO A 58 16.59 5.45 -0.82
CA PRO A 58 16.75 6.86 -1.19
C PRO A 58 16.78 7.09 -2.71
N GLY A 59 15.91 7.99 -3.20
CA GLY A 59 15.82 8.35 -4.62
C GLY A 59 15.15 7.32 -5.55
N GLN A 60 14.71 6.18 -5.02
CA GLN A 60 13.97 5.18 -5.80
C GLN A 60 12.58 5.70 -6.17
N HIS A 61 12.10 5.25 -7.33
CA HIS A 61 10.82 5.62 -7.91
C HIS A 61 10.33 4.49 -8.83
N THR A 62 9.06 4.55 -9.22
CA THR A 62 8.50 3.66 -10.24
C THR A 62 8.68 4.25 -11.65
N PRO A 63 8.73 3.42 -12.70
CA PRO A 63 8.36 3.90 -14.04
C PRO A 63 6.87 4.29 -14.04
N VAL A 64 6.44 5.12 -14.98
CA VAL A 64 5.00 5.37 -15.17
C VAL A 64 4.31 4.05 -15.53
N HIS A 65 3.23 3.72 -14.83
CA HIS A 65 2.58 2.41 -14.92
C HIS A 65 1.08 2.51 -14.61
N ASP A 66 0.32 1.47 -14.96
CA ASP A 66 -1.08 1.32 -14.58
C ASP A 66 -1.27 0.21 -13.52
N HIS A 67 -2.51 0.11 -13.03
CA HIS A 67 -2.89 -0.81 -11.98
C HIS A 67 -3.94 -1.84 -12.39
N THR A 68 -4.81 -1.50 -13.35
CA THR A 68 -5.90 -2.33 -13.92
C THR A 68 -6.98 -2.82 -12.93
N VAL A 69 -6.67 -2.88 -11.64
CA VAL A 69 -7.58 -3.15 -10.50
C VAL A 69 -7.61 -1.96 -9.54
N TRP A 70 -8.53 -1.96 -8.57
CA TRP A 70 -8.56 -0.97 -7.47
C TRP A 70 -7.44 -1.22 -6.45
N GLY A 71 -7.17 -0.22 -5.60
CA GLY A 71 -6.37 -0.32 -4.38
C GLY A 71 -6.38 0.95 -3.51
N LEU A 72 -5.50 1.06 -2.51
CA LEU A 72 -5.50 2.15 -1.49
C LEU A 72 -4.09 2.39 -0.88
N VAL A 73 -3.68 3.66 -0.65
CA VAL A 73 -2.57 4.05 0.27
C VAL A 73 -2.97 4.06 1.75
N GLY A 74 -1.95 4.33 2.57
CA GLY A 74 -1.86 4.30 4.01
C GLY A 74 -0.37 4.45 4.31
N MET A 75 0.22 5.61 3.99
CA MET A 75 1.66 5.81 4.09
C MET A 75 2.11 5.60 5.54
N LEU A 76 3.15 4.79 5.75
CA LEU A 76 3.55 4.37 7.11
C LEU A 76 4.77 5.14 7.63
N ARG A 77 5.77 5.40 6.78
CA ARG A 77 7.05 6.03 7.16
C ARG A 77 7.60 6.90 6.02
N GLY A 78 8.14 8.07 6.36
CA GLY A 78 8.70 8.99 5.36
C GLY A 78 7.61 9.74 4.61
N ALA A 79 7.80 9.99 3.32
CA ALA A 79 6.77 10.55 2.44
C ALA A 79 6.98 10.04 1.00
N GLU A 80 5.89 9.97 0.23
CA GLU A 80 5.91 9.58 -1.19
C GLU A 80 5.44 10.75 -2.06
N ARG A 81 6.02 10.90 -3.26
CA ARG A 81 5.63 11.91 -4.25
C ARG A 81 4.90 11.21 -5.40
N CYS A 82 3.61 11.50 -5.56
CA CYS A 82 2.76 10.91 -6.58
C CYS A 82 2.47 11.93 -7.68
N GLN A 83 2.83 11.60 -8.93
CA GLN A 83 2.48 12.38 -10.11
C GLN A 83 1.53 11.54 -10.99
N ARG A 84 0.29 12.02 -11.16
CA ARG A 84 -0.63 11.43 -12.14
C ARG A 84 -0.19 11.75 -13.56
N TYR A 85 -0.43 10.82 -14.48
CA TYR A 85 -0.24 11.03 -15.91
C TYR A 85 -1.55 10.76 -16.66
N ARG A 86 -1.74 11.44 -17.79
CA ARG A 86 -2.80 11.14 -18.77
C ARG A 86 -2.20 10.99 -20.16
N ARG A 87 -2.88 10.26 -21.04
CA ARG A 87 -2.55 10.28 -22.47
C ARG A 87 -2.97 11.62 -23.09
N ALA A 88 -2.07 12.20 -23.87
CA ALA A 88 -2.35 13.31 -24.77
C ALA A 88 -2.87 12.77 -26.13
N GLY A 89 -3.37 13.68 -27.00
CA GLY A 89 -3.93 13.30 -28.30
C GLY A 89 -2.92 12.73 -29.30
N ASP A 90 -1.63 12.94 -29.05
CA ASP A 90 -0.49 12.36 -29.79
C ASP A 90 -0.01 11.03 -29.18
N GLY A 91 -0.71 10.50 -28.17
CA GLY A 91 -0.39 9.23 -27.49
C GLY A 91 0.59 9.33 -26.32
N ARG A 92 1.33 10.44 -26.20
CA ARG A 92 2.32 10.66 -25.12
C ARG A 92 1.66 10.67 -23.74
N LEU A 93 2.41 10.29 -22.70
CA LEU A 93 1.96 10.49 -21.32
C LEU A 93 2.48 11.81 -20.80
N VAL A 94 1.55 12.68 -20.40
CA VAL A 94 1.86 14.00 -19.83
C VAL A 94 1.40 14.06 -18.37
N PRO A 95 2.13 14.77 -17.49
CA PRO A 95 1.68 15.06 -16.13
C PRO A 95 0.26 15.66 -16.12
N HIS A 96 -0.54 15.26 -15.15
CA HIS A 96 -1.91 15.69 -14.97
C HIS A 96 -2.16 16.08 -13.51
N GLY A 97 -2.66 17.29 -13.27
CA GLY A 97 -2.73 17.85 -11.93
C GLY A 97 -1.36 18.25 -11.39
N GLY A 98 -1.33 18.65 -10.11
CA GLY A 98 -0.07 18.84 -9.38
C GLY A 98 0.56 17.50 -9.00
N GLU A 99 1.79 17.56 -8.52
CA GLU A 99 2.38 16.46 -7.77
C GLU A 99 1.84 16.50 -6.33
N GLU A 100 1.39 15.35 -5.83
CA GLU A 100 0.87 15.18 -4.48
C GLU A 100 1.98 14.59 -3.60
N ILE A 101 2.11 15.08 -2.37
CA ILE A 101 2.99 14.49 -1.35
C ILE A 101 2.10 13.81 -0.33
N LEU A 102 2.37 12.54 -0.07
CA LEU A 102 1.63 11.74 0.88
C LEU A 102 2.45 11.49 2.14
N HIS A 103 1.89 11.84 3.28
CA HIS A 103 2.51 11.82 4.60
C HIS A 103 2.03 10.65 5.48
N PRO A 104 2.75 10.30 6.57
CA PRO A 104 2.40 9.15 7.40
C PRO A 104 0.99 9.26 7.99
N GLY A 105 0.22 8.17 7.88
CA GLY A 105 -1.20 8.10 8.24
C GLY A 105 -2.18 8.49 7.13
N GLU A 106 -1.72 9.10 6.02
CA GLU A 106 -2.59 9.52 4.91
C GLU A 106 -2.88 8.38 3.92
N VAL A 107 -4.06 8.48 3.30
CA VAL A 107 -4.66 7.50 2.39
C VAL A 107 -5.15 8.22 1.13
N ASP A 108 -4.72 7.73 -0.02
CA ASP A 108 -5.29 7.98 -1.36
C ASP A 108 -5.79 6.61 -1.92
N ALA A 109 -6.44 6.54 -3.08
CA ALA A 109 -7.12 5.34 -3.58
C ALA A 109 -6.72 4.87 -4.99
N VAL A 110 -5.82 3.89 -5.15
CA VAL A 110 -5.53 3.34 -6.50
C VAL A 110 -6.80 2.87 -7.16
N SER A 111 -6.91 3.11 -8.46
CA SER A 111 -7.69 2.24 -9.33
C SER A 111 -7.20 2.47 -10.76
N PRO A 112 -7.96 2.09 -11.80
CA PRO A 112 -7.96 2.85 -13.04
C PRO A 112 -8.14 4.40 -12.89
N THR A 113 -8.30 4.97 -11.67
CA THR A 113 -8.61 6.39 -11.42
C THR A 113 -7.82 7.17 -10.32
N THR A 114 -7.07 6.59 -9.37
CA THR A 114 -6.24 7.36 -8.35
C THR A 114 -5.03 6.53 -7.79
N GLY A 115 -4.55 6.62 -6.51
CA GLY A 115 -3.28 5.97 -6.03
C GLY A 115 -3.23 5.16 -4.69
N ASP A 116 -2.50 4.04 -4.62
CA ASP A 116 -1.45 3.81 -3.59
C ASP A 116 -1.33 2.47 -2.79
N VAL A 117 -0.73 2.56 -1.58
CA VAL A 117 0.11 1.65 -0.73
C VAL A 117 -0.52 0.51 0.06
N HIS A 118 -0.21 -0.71 -0.33
CA HIS A 118 -1.00 -1.17 -1.46
C HIS A 118 -1.84 -2.35 -1.01
N VAL A 119 -3.07 -2.06 -0.58
CA VAL A 119 -4.16 -3.02 -0.67
C VAL A 119 -4.62 -2.97 -2.12
N TYR A 120 -4.61 -4.07 -2.86
CA TYR A 120 -5.07 -4.12 -4.25
C TYR A 120 -6.21 -5.13 -4.43
N GLY A 121 -7.14 -4.87 -5.34
CA GLY A 121 -8.24 -5.74 -5.76
C GLY A 121 -7.82 -6.92 -6.64
N GLY A 122 -6.86 -7.71 -6.16
CA GLY A 122 -6.25 -8.82 -6.88
C GLY A 122 -4.99 -9.30 -6.17
N ASN A 123 -4.46 -10.45 -6.59
CA ASN A 123 -3.08 -10.86 -6.30
C ASN A 123 -2.11 -10.03 -7.17
N ILE A 124 -1.75 -8.81 -6.74
CA ILE A 124 -1.06 -7.84 -7.60
C ILE A 124 0.26 -8.36 -8.20
N GLY A 125 0.94 -9.27 -7.49
CA GLY A 125 2.18 -9.89 -7.97
C GLY A 125 1.99 -10.73 -9.24
N ALA A 126 0.76 -11.18 -9.51
CA ALA A 126 0.36 -11.98 -10.67
C ALA A 126 -0.51 -11.20 -11.70
N VAL A 127 -1.01 -10.00 -11.36
CA VAL A 127 -1.80 -9.17 -12.28
C VAL A 127 -0.93 -8.71 -13.45
N ARG A 128 -1.39 -9.00 -14.68
CA ARG A 128 -0.82 -8.43 -15.91
C ARG A 128 -1.30 -6.99 -16.07
N ARG A 129 -0.33 -6.08 -16.13
CA ARG A 129 -0.50 -4.63 -16.25
C ARG A 129 0.61 -4.06 -17.15
N HIS A 130 0.74 -2.74 -17.24
CA HIS A 130 1.70 -2.09 -18.13
C HIS A 130 2.63 -1.13 -17.38
N VAL A 131 3.88 -1.07 -17.86
CA VAL A 131 4.76 0.09 -17.70
C VAL A 131 4.81 0.85 -19.01
N PHE A 132 5.05 2.15 -18.96
CA PHE A 132 5.01 3.03 -20.12
C PHE A 132 6.29 3.86 -20.27
N ASP A 133 6.72 4.06 -21.51
CA ASP A 133 7.62 5.16 -21.85
C ASP A 133 6.80 6.46 -21.94
N PRO A 134 7.09 7.52 -21.17
CA PRO A 134 6.27 8.74 -21.21
C PRO A 134 6.37 9.52 -22.53
N GLN A 135 7.49 9.42 -23.24
CA GLN A 135 7.77 10.16 -24.47
C GLN A 135 7.24 9.46 -25.72
N ALA A 136 7.33 8.13 -25.78
CA ALA A 136 6.78 7.33 -26.87
C ALA A 136 5.30 6.97 -26.63
N GLY A 137 4.86 6.92 -25.38
CA GLY A 137 3.53 6.46 -25.00
C GLY A 137 3.35 4.94 -25.14
N GLU A 138 4.38 4.20 -25.53
CA GLU A 138 4.33 2.75 -25.74
C GLU A 138 4.07 2.02 -24.41
N ALA A 139 3.23 0.98 -24.48
CA ALA A 139 2.89 0.12 -23.35
C ALA A 139 3.72 -1.17 -23.43
N LYS A 140 4.36 -1.55 -22.31
CA LYS A 140 5.05 -2.82 -22.16
C LYS A 140 4.40 -3.65 -21.07
N ASP A 141 4.09 -4.90 -21.40
CA ASP A 141 3.59 -5.89 -20.43
C ASP A 141 4.49 -6.01 -19.20
N PHE A 142 3.84 -6.02 -18.04
CA PHE A 142 4.48 -6.06 -16.74
C PHE A 142 3.67 -6.92 -15.76
N VAL A 143 4.38 -7.78 -15.03
CA VAL A 143 3.89 -8.54 -13.89
C VAL A 143 4.92 -8.32 -12.78
N SER A 144 4.52 -7.79 -11.63
CA SER A 144 5.48 -7.26 -10.65
C SER A 144 6.17 -8.32 -9.79
N GLY A 145 5.57 -9.49 -9.63
CA GLY A 145 6.00 -10.49 -8.65
C GLY A 145 6.05 -9.93 -7.22
N TYR A 146 6.83 -10.60 -6.37
CA TYR A 146 7.13 -10.17 -5.01
C TYR A 146 8.62 -10.31 -4.70
N SER A 147 9.14 -9.45 -3.83
CA SER A 147 10.55 -9.41 -3.41
C SER A 147 10.86 -10.29 -2.19
N SER A 148 9.96 -11.24 -1.87
CA SER A 148 10.04 -12.19 -0.77
C SER A 148 9.36 -13.50 -1.16
N GLU A 149 9.97 -14.63 -0.82
CA GLU A 149 9.38 -15.97 -0.94
C GLU A 149 8.53 -16.35 0.28
N VAL A 150 8.58 -15.55 1.35
CA VAL A 150 7.86 -15.77 2.61
C VAL A 150 6.94 -14.60 2.96
N VAL A 151 5.83 -14.92 3.60
CA VAL A 151 4.89 -13.97 4.23
C VAL A 151 5.06 -13.98 5.76
N PRO A 152 4.76 -12.89 6.48
CA PRO A 152 4.87 -12.88 7.93
C PRO A 152 3.72 -13.67 8.57
N ASN A 153 4.01 -14.41 9.64
CA ASN A 153 2.95 -15.03 10.45
C ASN A 153 2.30 -13.97 11.34
N LEU A 154 1.26 -13.31 10.83
CA LEU A 154 0.46 -12.32 11.55
C LEU A 154 -0.63 -12.95 12.45
N TRP A 155 -0.74 -14.28 12.47
CA TRP A 155 -1.86 -15.02 13.05
C TRP A 155 -1.56 -15.74 14.37
N ASP A 156 -0.29 -15.95 14.73
CA ASP A 156 0.05 -16.48 16.05
C ASP A 156 -0.19 -15.42 17.15
N ARG A 157 -1.39 -15.48 17.73
CA ARG A 157 -1.82 -14.67 18.88
C ARG A 157 -1.60 -15.38 20.22
N SER A 158 -0.97 -16.56 20.24
CA SER A 158 -0.94 -17.44 21.42
C SER A 158 -0.26 -16.81 22.63
N ALA A 159 0.82 -16.04 22.43
CA ALA A 159 1.48 -15.31 23.51
C ALA A 159 0.57 -14.23 24.14
N VAL A 160 -0.15 -13.46 23.32
CA VAL A 160 -1.09 -12.42 23.77
C VAL A 160 -2.26 -13.04 24.55
N VAL A 161 -2.81 -14.15 24.05
CA VAL A 161 -3.90 -14.88 24.73
C VAL A 161 -3.42 -15.48 26.05
N ARG A 162 -2.24 -16.11 26.10
CA ARG A 162 -1.65 -16.66 27.33
C ARG A 162 -1.44 -15.60 28.41
N ALA A 163 -0.98 -14.40 28.04
CA ALA A 163 -0.80 -13.29 28.97
C ALA A 163 -2.10 -12.87 29.68
N GLY A 164 -3.26 -12.98 28.99
CA GLY A 164 -4.57 -12.70 29.57
C GLY A 164 -5.15 -13.79 30.48
N ILE A 165 -4.59 -15.01 30.46
CA ILE A 165 -5.09 -16.15 31.26
C ILE A 165 -4.43 -16.19 32.65
N GLY A 166 -3.23 -15.66 32.81
CA GLY A 166 -2.44 -15.73 34.06
C GLY A 166 -2.86 -14.77 35.19
N GLY A 167 -4.06 -14.17 35.13
CA GLY A 167 -4.53 -13.14 36.06
C GLY A 167 -5.78 -13.50 36.88
N GLY A 168 -6.07 -14.79 37.05
CA GLY A 168 -7.19 -15.32 37.84
C GLY A 168 -6.74 -16.02 39.11
#